data_AF-A0A9W7X6Y4-F1
#
_entry.id   AF-A0A9W7X6Y4-F1
#
_cell.length_a   1.000
_cell.length_b   1.000
_cell.length_c   1.000
_cell.angle_alpha   90.00
_cell.angle_beta   90.00
_cell.angle_gamma   90.00
#
_symmetry.space_group_name_H-M   'P 1'
#
loop_
_entity.id
_entity.type
_entity.pdbx_description
1 polymer ?
#
loop_
_entity_poly.entity_id
_entity_poly.type
_entity_poly.pdbx_seq_one_letter_code
_entity_poly.pdbx_strand_id
1 'polypeptide(L)'
;MNENEKLGPNPINRTRMLKFCNLVKQCGFIDLGYSGAAYTWTNKRFNSYPTFERLDRCLGNADWCASFPGTTIYHMPMMHSDHAPILTLLHSSRPKLRKPFRFENWWLLEHDFTHIAKSSWIKSTNRPFHLKTTFPANDLKIWRTKIPNSKQQL
;
A
#
# COMPACT_ATOMS: atom_id res chain seq x y z
N MET A 1 -6.07 -19.27 11.89
CA MET A 1 -5.08 -18.96 12.95
C MET A 1 -4.61 -20.28 13.55
N ASN A 2 -3.31 -20.47 13.72
CA ASN A 2 -2.75 -21.71 14.26
C ASN A 2 -1.58 -21.42 15.20
N GLU A 3 -1.11 -22.46 15.89
CA GLU A 3 -0.10 -22.32 16.94
C GLU A 3 1.26 -21.87 16.42
N ASN A 4 1.56 -22.12 15.15
CA ASN A 4 2.83 -21.73 14.54
C ASN A 4 2.92 -20.23 14.24
N GLU A 5 1.84 -19.47 14.49
CA GLU A 5 1.78 -18.02 14.27
C GLU A 5 2.30 -17.19 15.46
N LYS A 6 2.80 -17.86 16.50
CA LYS A 6 3.56 -17.26 17.61
C LYS A 6 4.84 -18.04 17.86
N LEU A 7 5.95 -17.32 17.95
CA LEU A 7 7.24 -17.82 18.40
C LEU A 7 7.70 -16.99 19.59
N GLY A 8 8.04 -17.62 20.71
CA GLY A 8 8.53 -16.93 21.90
C GLY A 8 8.34 -17.75 23.17
N PRO A 9 8.81 -17.23 24.31
CA PRO A 9 8.85 -17.99 25.57
C PRO A 9 7.45 -18.20 26.19
N ASN A 10 6.49 -17.32 25.90
CA ASN A 10 5.16 -17.41 26.48
C ASN A 10 4.25 -18.32 25.65
N PRO A 11 3.46 -19.20 26.27
CA PRO A 11 2.53 -20.05 25.57
C PRO A 11 1.41 -19.24 24.90
N ILE A 12 0.80 -19.83 23.89
CA ILE A 12 -0.32 -19.23 23.16
C ILE A 12 -1.58 -19.30 24.01
N ASN A 13 -2.34 -18.20 24.03
CA ASN A 13 -3.68 -18.22 24.61
C ASN A 13 -4.67 -18.87 23.62
N ARG A 14 -4.80 -20.19 23.69
CA ARG A 14 -5.69 -20.99 22.81
C ARG A 14 -7.13 -20.48 22.81
N THR A 15 -7.66 -20.08 23.96
CA THR A 15 -9.02 -19.56 24.07
C THR A 15 -9.22 -18.30 23.24
N ARG A 16 -8.30 -17.32 23.31
CA ARG A 16 -8.36 -16.10 22.50
C ARG A 16 -8.22 -16.41 21.01
N MET A 17 -7.28 -17.29 20.65
CA MET A 17 -7.08 -17.73 19.25
C MET A 17 -8.36 -18.36 18.68
N LEU A 18 -8.98 -19.28 19.41
CA LEU A 18 -10.21 -19.96 18.97
C LEU A 18 -11.39 -18.99 18.86
N LYS A 19 -11.54 -18.07 19.83
CA LYS A 19 -12.58 -17.02 19.76
C LYS A 19 -12.43 -16.16 18.51
N PHE A 20 -11.20 -15.74 18.19
CA PHE A 20 -10.94 -14.97 16.98
C PHE A 20 -11.24 -15.79 15.71
N CYS A 21 -10.76 -17.03 15.62
CA CYS A 21 -11.06 -17.93 14.50
C CYS A 21 -12.57 -18.12 14.29
N ASN A 22 -13.32 -18.29 15.37
CA ASN A 22 -14.78 -18.45 15.30
C ASN A 22 -15.45 -17.17 14.81
N LEU A 23 -15.04 -15.99 15.29
CA LEU A 23 -15.57 -14.71 14.84
C LEU A 23 -15.32 -14.50 13.34
N VAL A 24 -14.08 -14.74 12.87
CA VAL A 24 -13.73 -14.63 11.44
C VAL A 24 -14.62 -15.51 10.58
N LYS A 25 -14.83 -16.77 10.99
CA LYS A 25 -15.72 -17.72 10.31
C LYS A 25 -17.18 -17.28 10.33
N GLN A 26 -17.68 -16.83 11.49
CA GLN A 26 -19.07 -16.36 11.65
C GLN A 26 -19.38 -15.16 10.76
N CYS A 27 -18.40 -14.27 10.56
CA CYS A 27 -18.52 -13.13 9.65
C CYS A 27 -18.34 -13.49 8.17
N GLY A 28 -18.12 -14.77 7.82
CA GLY A 28 -17.92 -15.21 6.44
C GLY A 28 -16.58 -14.78 5.83
N PHE A 29 -15.60 -14.46 6.66
CA PHE A 29 -14.26 -14.09 6.23
C PHE A 29 -13.34 -15.30 6.16
N ILE A 30 -12.40 -15.25 5.23
CA ILE A 30 -11.27 -16.18 5.09
C ILE A 30 -9.95 -15.42 5.14
N ASP A 31 -8.92 -16.05 5.69
CA ASP A 31 -7.54 -15.54 5.63
C ASP A 31 -7.03 -15.69 4.19
N LEU A 32 -6.65 -14.58 3.55
CA LEU A 32 -6.20 -14.57 2.16
C LEU A 32 -4.78 -15.13 1.98
N GLY A 33 -4.15 -15.59 3.07
CA GLY A 33 -2.79 -16.09 3.07
C GLY A 33 -1.76 -14.96 2.96
N TYR A 34 -0.51 -15.34 2.74
CA TYR A 34 0.60 -14.41 2.57
C TYR A 34 1.81 -15.10 1.92
N SER A 35 2.71 -14.27 1.40
CA SER A 35 4.07 -14.62 0.99
C SER A 35 5.08 -13.79 1.80
N GLY A 36 6.29 -14.31 1.98
CA GLY A 36 7.34 -13.66 2.75
C GLY A 36 7.41 -14.14 4.20
N ALA A 37 7.84 -13.25 5.11
CA ALA A 37 8.08 -13.60 6.51
C ALA A 37 6.80 -14.10 7.21
N ALA A 38 6.91 -15.11 8.08
CA ALA A 38 5.75 -15.69 8.76
C ALA A 38 5.11 -14.74 9.81
N TYR A 39 5.91 -13.84 10.37
CA TYR A 39 5.52 -12.97 11.48
C TYR A 39 5.41 -11.53 11.00
N THR A 40 4.39 -10.82 11.49
CA THR A 40 4.16 -9.41 11.18
C THR A 40 4.50 -8.50 12.35
N TRP A 41 4.87 -9.06 13.50
CA TRP A 41 5.21 -8.29 14.68
C TRP A 41 6.35 -8.93 15.46
N THR A 42 7.19 -8.10 16.09
CA THR A 42 8.15 -8.54 17.10
C THR A 42 8.35 -7.53 18.20
N ASN A 43 8.51 -7.99 19.44
CA ASN A 43 8.86 -7.12 20.57
C ASN A 43 10.30 -6.56 20.52
N LYS A 44 11.09 -6.89 19.49
CA LYS A 44 12.48 -6.45 19.25
C LYS A 44 13.48 -6.77 20.37
N ARG A 45 13.17 -7.69 21.28
CA ARG A 45 14.06 -8.08 22.39
C ARG A 45 15.14 -9.09 21.98
N PHE A 46 15.87 -8.78 20.91
CA PHE A 46 16.85 -9.68 20.28
C PHE A 46 18.02 -10.06 21.19
N ASN A 47 18.34 -9.24 22.20
CA ASN A 47 19.40 -9.51 23.18
C ASN A 47 18.97 -10.50 24.29
N SER A 48 17.74 -11.04 24.22
CA SER A 48 17.21 -11.96 25.23
C SER A 48 16.34 -13.02 24.55
N TYR A 49 15.03 -12.99 24.78
CA TYR A 49 14.06 -13.89 24.17
C TYR A 49 13.09 -13.07 23.31
N PRO A 50 13.37 -12.90 22.01
CA PRO A 50 12.46 -12.19 21.12
C PRO A 50 11.14 -12.97 21.00
N THR A 51 10.05 -12.23 20.94
CA THR A 51 8.74 -12.78 20.58
C THR A 51 8.39 -12.31 19.19
N PHE A 52 7.89 -13.23 18.37
CA PHE A 52 7.37 -12.96 17.04
C PHE A 52 5.92 -13.45 16.96
N GLU A 53 5.05 -12.65 16.36
CA GLU A 53 3.63 -12.99 16.17
C GLU A 53 3.15 -12.53 14.80
N ARG A 54 2.18 -13.27 14.23
CA ARG A 54 1.41 -12.82 13.05
C ARG A 54 0.12 -12.14 13.53
N LEU A 55 0.21 -10.84 13.83
CA LEU A 55 -0.90 -10.04 14.33
C LEU A 55 -1.73 -9.41 13.21
N ASP A 56 -1.10 -9.06 12.10
CA ASP A 56 -1.70 -8.32 10.99
C ASP A 56 -2.05 -9.29 9.85
N ARG A 57 -3.23 -9.13 9.24
CA ARG A 57 -3.77 -10.06 8.24
C ARG A 57 -4.67 -9.35 7.25
N CYS A 58 -4.72 -9.87 6.03
CA CYS A 58 -5.78 -9.56 5.09
C CYS A 58 -6.84 -10.65 5.11
N LEU A 59 -8.06 -10.26 5.44
CA LEU A 59 -9.23 -11.12 5.39
C LEU A 59 -10.10 -10.72 4.20
N GLY A 60 -10.65 -11.69 3.48
CA GLY A 60 -11.58 -11.48 2.38
C GLY A 60 -12.85 -12.29 2.56
N ASN A 61 -13.96 -11.80 2.03
CA ASN A 61 -15.21 -12.56 1.94
C ASN A 61 -15.36 -13.15 0.53
N ALA A 62 -16.47 -13.86 0.28
CA ALA A 62 -16.75 -14.47 -1.02
C ALA A 62 -16.73 -13.45 -2.18
N ASP A 63 -17.35 -12.28 -2.00
CA ASP A 63 -17.42 -11.24 -3.03
C ASP A 63 -16.04 -10.66 -3.38
N TRP A 64 -15.16 -10.52 -2.38
CA TRP A 64 -13.78 -10.13 -2.60
C TRP A 64 -13.04 -11.16 -3.46
N CYS A 65 -13.17 -12.45 -3.10
CA CYS A 65 -12.50 -13.53 -3.83
C CYS A 65 -13.00 -13.64 -5.27
N ALA A 66 -14.29 -13.40 -5.51
CA ALA A 66 -14.87 -13.34 -6.85
C ALA A 66 -14.38 -12.10 -7.64
N SER A 67 -14.26 -10.95 -6.98
CA SER A 67 -13.84 -9.69 -7.62
C SER A 67 -12.34 -9.60 -7.89
N PHE A 68 -11.52 -10.24 -7.05
CA PHE A 68 -10.06 -10.16 -7.08
C PHE A 68 -9.43 -11.56 -6.92
N PRO A 69 -9.69 -12.49 -7.86
CA PRO A 69 -9.26 -13.89 -7.71
C PRO A 69 -7.74 -14.07 -7.65
N GLY A 70 -6.98 -13.11 -8.18
CA GLY A 70 -5.52 -13.11 -8.08
C GLY A 70 -4.97 -12.23 -6.96
N THR A 71 -5.73 -11.91 -5.90
CA THR A 71 -5.17 -11.16 -4.77
C THR A 71 -3.99 -11.90 -4.16
N THR A 72 -2.85 -11.20 -4.06
CA THR A 72 -1.64 -11.72 -3.40
C THR A 72 -1.26 -10.80 -2.26
N ILE A 73 -0.91 -11.38 -1.11
CA ILE A 73 -0.50 -10.65 0.09
C ILE A 73 0.99 -10.91 0.34
N TYR A 74 1.75 -9.85 0.63
CA TYR A 74 3.15 -9.93 1.02
C TYR A 74 3.36 -9.30 2.39
N HIS A 75 4.07 -10.01 3.27
CA HIS A 75 4.65 -9.40 4.47
C HIS A 75 6.00 -8.80 4.10
N MET A 76 6.10 -7.48 4.16
CA MET A 76 7.32 -6.73 3.85
C MET A 76 8.29 -6.76 5.04
N PRO A 77 9.60 -6.57 4.82
CA PRO A 77 10.58 -6.55 5.92
C PRO A 77 10.27 -5.50 7.00
N MET A 78 10.44 -5.88 8.26
CA MET A 78 10.38 -4.98 9.42
C MET A 78 11.66 -4.14 9.47
N MET A 79 11.60 -2.90 8.99
CA MET A 79 12.78 -2.03 8.93
C MET A 79 12.90 -1.12 10.16
N HIS A 80 11.82 -0.41 10.50
CA HIS A 80 11.85 0.64 11.54
C HIS A 80 10.78 0.44 12.61
N SER A 81 9.60 -0.07 12.25
CA SER A 81 8.54 -0.44 13.19
C SER A 81 8.78 -1.85 13.77
N ASP A 82 8.14 -2.15 14.89
CA ASP A 82 7.92 -3.50 15.40
C ASP A 82 6.89 -4.28 14.59
N HIS A 83 6.13 -3.62 13.72
CA HIS A 83 5.25 -4.22 12.73
C HIS A 83 5.88 -4.31 11.33
N ALA A 84 5.51 -5.37 10.61
CA ALA A 84 5.78 -5.59 9.20
C ALA A 84 4.67 -4.94 8.36
N PRO A 85 5.01 -4.09 7.37
CA PRO A 85 4.00 -3.62 6.43
C PRO A 85 3.39 -4.78 5.64
N ILE A 86 2.07 -4.75 5.44
CA ILE A 86 1.38 -5.69 4.56
C ILE A 86 1.12 -5.03 3.20
N LEU A 87 1.59 -5.67 2.14
CA LEU A 87 1.34 -5.26 0.77
C LEU A 87 0.31 -6.18 0.12
N THR A 88 -0.84 -5.61 -0.24
CA THR A 88 -1.91 -6.30 -0.98
C THR A 88 -1.85 -5.93 -2.45
N LEU A 89 -1.54 -6.90 -3.31
CA LEU A 89 -1.60 -6.74 -4.76
C LEU A 89 -2.94 -7.26 -5.26
N LEU A 90 -3.71 -6.37 -5.90
CA LEU A 90 -4.97 -6.72 -6.52
C LEU A 90 -4.75 -6.98 -8.00
N HIS A 91 -4.92 -8.22 -8.42
CA HIS A 91 -5.02 -8.56 -9.84
C HIS A 91 -6.50 -8.40 -10.24
N SER A 92 -6.90 -7.17 -10.54
CA SER A 92 -8.25 -6.88 -11.01
C SER A 92 -8.29 -6.80 -12.53
N SER A 93 -9.27 -7.44 -13.16
CA SER A 93 -9.67 -7.16 -14.54
C SER A 93 -10.41 -5.82 -14.67
N ARG A 94 -10.71 -5.14 -13.55
CA ARG A 94 -11.42 -3.86 -13.54
C ARG A 94 -10.61 -2.82 -14.31
N PRO A 95 -11.25 -2.04 -15.20
CA PRO A 95 -10.58 -0.98 -15.92
C PRO A 95 -9.96 0.00 -14.92
N LYS A 96 -8.68 0.34 -15.13
CA LYS A 96 -8.02 1.37 -14.32
C LYS A 96 -8.83 2.66 -14.47
N LEU A 97 -9.43 3.11 -13.37
CA LEU A 97 -10.11 4.41 -13.36
C LEU A 97 -9.10 5.50 -13.77
N ARG A 98 -9.55 6.48 -14.56
CA ARG A 98 -8.75 7.66 -14.87
C ARG A 98 -8.42 8.35 -13.54
N LYS A 99 -7.19 8.18 -13.07
CA LYS A 99 -6.70 8.91 -11.90
C LYS A 99 -6.74 10.40 -12.23
N PRO A 100 -7.33 11.25 -11.37
CA PRO A 100 -7.24 12.68 -11.56
C PRO A 100 -5.78 13.09 -11.52
N PHE A 101 -5.45 14.17 -12.21
CA PHE A 101 -4.13 14.79 -12.09
C PHE A 101 -3.91 15.20 -10.63
N ARG A 102 -2.73 14.89 -10.09
CA ARG A 102 -2.30 15.32 -8.77
C ARG A 102 -0.98 16.04 -8.93
N PHE A 103 -0.91 17.21 -8.30
CA PHE A 103 0.33 17.93 -8.12
C PHE A 103 1.05 17.38 -6.89
N GLU A 104 2.36 17.20 -6.97
CA GLU A 104 3.18 16.76 -5.85
C GLU A 104 4.11 17.91 -5.45
N ASN A 105 4.16 18.21 -4.16
CA ASN A 105 4.85 19.42 -3.68
C ASN A 105 6.35 19.42 -3.99
N TRP A 106 6.99 18.25 -4.05
CA TRP A 106 8.41 18.15 -4.39
C TRP A 106 8.72 18.58 -5.82
N TRP A 107 7.73 18.65 -6.72
CA TRP A 107 7.94 19.19 -8.08
C TRP A 107 8.43 20.64 -8.05
N LEU A 108 8.09 21.40 -7.01
CA LEU A 108 8.60 22.77 -6.81
C LEU A 108 10.12 22.82 -6.61
N LEU A 109 10.74 21.70 -6.24
CA LEU A 109 12.18 21.58 -6.02
C LEU A 109 12.96 21.29 -7.30
N GLU A 110 12.29 20.90 -8.39
CA GLU A 110 12.95 20.63 -9.66
C GLU A 110 13.23 21.91 -10.44
N HIS A 111 14.47 22.05 -10.89
CA HIS A 111 14.98 23.26 -11.56
C HIS A 111 14.17 23.69 -12.80
N ASP A 112 13.62 22.73 -13.53
CA ASP A 112 12.89 22.95 -14.78
C ASP A 112 11.38 23.10 -14.59
N PHE A 113 10.85 22.84 -13.38
CA PHE A 113 9.42 22.94 -13.08
C PHE A 113 8.83 24.29 -13.49
N THR A 114 9.44 25.39 -13.02
CA THR A 114 8.94 26.75 -13.24
C THR A 114 8.86 27.07 -14.73
N HIS A 115 9.86 26.64 -15.50
CA HIS A 115 9.89 26.83 -16.95
C HIS A 115 8.74 26.06 -17.63
N ILE A 116 8.58 24.78 -17.29
CA ILE A 116 7.51 23.94 -17.85
C ILE A 116 6.14 24.53 -17.51
N ALA A 117 5.86 24.79 -16.23
CA ALA A 117 4.56 25.31 -15.78
C ALA A 117 4.20 26.65 -16.47
N LYS A 118 5.17 27.57 -16.56
CA LYS A 118 4.98 28.87 -17.23
C LYS A 118 4.74 28.69 -18.73
N SER A 119 5.53 27.84 -19.40
CA SER A 119 5.37 27.57 -20.83
C SER A 119 3.98 26.98 -21.14
N SER A 120 3.51 26.05 -20.33
CA SER A 120 2.19 25.41 -20.47
C SER A 120 1.06 26.39 -20.21
N TRP A 121 1.22 27.29 -19.24
CA TRP A 121 0.25 28.34 -18.97
C TRP A 121 0.11 29.29 -20.16
N ILE A 122 1.23 29.73 -20.75
CA ILE A 122 1.24 30.64 -21.91
C ILE A 122 0.57 29.99 -23.14
N LYS A 123 0.75 28.68 -23.37
CA LYS A 123 0.02 27.97 -24.45
C LYS A 123 -1.49 28.05 -24.32
N SER A 124 -1.99 28.23 -23.09
CA SER A 124 -3.43 28.32 -22.79
C SER A 124 -3.98 29.76 -22.81
N THR A 125 -3.19 30.77 -23.18
CA THR A 125 -3.55 32.20 -23.04
C THR A 125 -4.93 32.53 -23.62
N ASN A 126 -5.25 32.00 -24.80
CA ASN A 126 -6.50 32.23 -25.52
C ASN A 126 -7.65 31.29 -25.12
N ARG A 127 -7.51 30.54 -24.01
CA ARG A 127 -8.54 29.61 -23.53
C ARG A 127 -9.30 30.21 -22.35
N PRO A 128 -10.58 29.85 -22.16
CA PRO A 128 -11.34 30.17 -20.96
C PRO A 128 -10.62 29.71 -19.69
N PHE A 129 -10.72 30.49 -18.61
CA PHE A 129 -10.01 30.22 -17.35
C PHE A 129 -10.18 28.79 -16.84
N HIS A 130 -11.40 28.23 -16.92
CA HIS A 130 -11.71 26.87 -16.48
C HIS A 130 -10.99 25.76 -17.27
N LEU A 131 -10.47 26.06 -18.47
CA LEU A 131 -9.66 25.15 -19.29
C LEU A 131 -8.17 25.46 -19.21
N LYS A 132 -7.76 26.60 -18.65
CA LYS A 132 -6.33 26.95 -18.58
C LYS A 132 -5.54 25.94 -17.76
N THR A 133 -6.12 25.45 -16.67
CA THR A 133 -5.46 24.49 -15.76
C THR A 133 -5.24 23.10 -16.38
N THR A 134 -5.98 22.72 -17.42
CA THR A 134 -5.80 21.41 -18.08
C THR A 134 -4.48 21.31 -18.85
N PHE A 135 -3.95 22.44 -19.32
CA PHE A 135 -2.69 22.48 -20.07
C PHE A 135 -1.48 22.22 -19.18
N PRO A 136 -1.25 22.99 -18.09
CA PRO A 136 -0.23 22.65 -17.09
C PRO A 136 -0.41 21.23 -16.54
N ALA A 137 -1.66 20.79 -16.29
CA ALA A 137 -1.89 19.44 -15.79
C ALA A 137 -1.39 18.35 -16.77
N ASN A 138 -1.65 18.51 -18.07
CA ASN A 138 -1.19 17.55 -19.08
C ASN A 138 0.32 17.60 -19.29
N ASP A 139 0.88 18.80 -19.43
CA ASP A 139 2.31 18.99 -19.66
C ASP A 139 3.13 18.54 -18.44
N LEU A 140 2.71 18.86 -17.22
CA LEU A 140 3.35 18.39 -15.98
C LEU A 140 3.23 16.87 -15.82
N LYS A 141 2.11 16.27 -16.28
CA LYS A 141 1.93 14.82 -16.28
C LYS A 141 2.89 14.11 -17.25
N ILE A 142 3.28 14.74 -18.36
CA ILE A 142 4.28 14.23 -19.29
C ILE A 142 5.70 14.53 -18.78
N TRP A 143 5.91 15.71 -18.22
CA TRP A 143 7.19 16.12 -17.67
C TRP A 143 7.62 15.21 -16.51
N ARG A 144 6.72 14.89 -15.57
CA ARG A 144 7.05 14.02 -14.43
C ARG A 144 7.58 12.64 -14.84
N THR A 145 7.16 12.10 -15.99
CA THR A 145 7.63 10.78 -16.44
C THR A 145 9.07 10.80 -16.93
N LYS A 146 9.65 11.99 -17.10
CA LYS A 146 11.07 12.19 -17.44
C LYS A 146 11.95 12.28 -16.19
N ILE A 147 11.37 12.44 -15.00
CA ILE A 147 12.12 12.53 -13.74
C ILE A 147 12.40 11.11 -13.22
N PRO A 148 13.65 10.78 -12.84
CA PRO A 148 13.99 9.46 -12.31
C PRO A 148 13.14 9.07 -11.09
N ASN A 149 12.73 7.80 -11.01
CA ASN A 149 11.89 7.27 -9.92
C ASN A 149 12.52 7.43 -8.53
N SER A 150 13.86 7.50 -8.43
CA SER A 150 14.58 7.73 -7.17
C SER A 150 14.25 9.08 -6.52
N LYS A 151 13.83 10.07 -7.31
CA LYS A 151 13.39 11.38 -6.80
C LYS A 151 11.89 11.46 -6.50
N GLN A 152 11.10 10.51 -7.03
CA GLN A 152 9.65 10.48 -6.87
C GLN A 152 9.19 9.89 -5.52
N GLN A 153 10.12 9.36 -4.72
CA GLN A 153 9.84 8.70 -3.42
C GLN A 153 10.31 9.52 -2.21
N LEU A 154 10.68 10.79 -2.41
CA LEU A 154 11.01 11.74 -1.34
C LEU A 154 9.76 12.38 -0.74
#